data_AF-A0A3S3NER2-F1
#
_entry.id   AF-A0A3S3NER2-F1
#
_cell.length_a   1.000
_cell.length_b   1.000
_cell.length_c   1.000
_cell.angle_alpha   90.00
_cell.angle_beta   90.00
_cell.angle_gamma   90.00
#
_symmetry.space_group_name_H-M   'P 1'
#
loop_
_entity.id
_entity.type
_entity.pdbx_description
1 polymer ?
#
loop_
_entity_poly.entity_id
_entity_poly.type
_entity_poly.pdbx_seq_one_letter_code
_entity_poly.pdbx_strand_id
1 'polypeptide(L)'
;MSFRFFNLARRRRAFRIQQSMASSRIYFLAITGAAAASFAAFSEHAYADSPFRFSPFSSPSPSSPASAPPKPSSLDGGSRSTSSGFDPEYYERGAKAVREINSSPLAKQVFDLMRKQEDTRLAEVAVENARYQAIQAQVDIEKQQKMAEEQRNLIQQQAQAKAQMARYEDELARKRMQTEHESQRLQNVELVKMQEQSSIRKEQARRATEEQIQAQQRQSEKERAEIERETIRVKAMAEAEGRAHEAKLTEDHNRRMLLERMHGEREKWLAAINTTFNHIEGGVKVLLTDRTKLIVAVGGATALAAGVYTTREGARVMWGYINRILGQPSLIRESSIAKFPWSGLFSQGINKVLSRRTGVGSMMSSDNRTSFDDIILHPSLKRRIEQLARATENTKSHQAPFRNMLFYGPPGTGKTMVAREMARKSV
;
A
#
# COMPACT_ATOMS: atom_id res chain seq x y z
N MET A 1 51.23 3.28 -60.76
CA MET A 1 51.88 2.15 -60.07
C MET A 1 51.03 1.75 -58.88
N SER A 2 50.55 0.49 -58.89
CA SER A 2 49.95 -0.31 -57.79
C SER A 2 48.76 0.32 -57.04
N PHE A 3 47.48 0.00 -57.26
CA PHE A 3 46.82 -1.32 -57.36
C PHE A 3 47.16 -2.28 -56.21
N ARG A 4 46.27 -2.36 -55.20
CA ARG A 4 45.44 -3.55 -54.87
C ARG A 4 45.15 -3.66 -53.37
N PHE A 5 43.86 -3.87 -53.08
CA PHE A 5 43.29 -4.83 -52.11
C PHE A 5 43.81 -4.76 -50.66
N PHE A 6 42.98 -4.59 -49.64
CA PHE A 6 41.93 -5.53 -49.24
C PHE A 6 41.08 -4.79 -48.18
N ASN A 7 39.79 -4.62 -48.47
CA ASN A 7 38.66 -5.17 -47.70
C ASN A 7 38.33 -4.48 -46.36
N LEU A 8 37.11 -3.92 -46.22
CA LEU A 8 35.88 -4.64 -45.86
C LEU A 8 35.98 -5.05 -44.38
N ALA A 9 35.24 -4.52 -43.41
CA ALA A 9 33.89 -4.00 -43.33
C ALA A 9 33.89 -2.97 -42.16
N ARG A 10 32.95 -2.07 -41.92
CA ARG A 10 31.51 -2.26 -41.86
C ARG A 10 30.92 -0.86 -41.64
N ARG A 11 30.83 -0.07 -42.70
CA ARG A 11 30.09 1.19 -42.72
C ARG A 11 29.26 1.22 -43.99
N ARG A 12 28.05 1.77 -43.83
CA ARG A 12 27.06 2.11 -44.86
C ARG A 12 26.11 0.97 -45.19
N ARG A 13 24.86 1.13 -44.78
CA ARG A 13 23.85 1.80 -45.62
C ARG A 13 22.57 2.02 -44.81
N ALA A 14 22.38 3.27 -44.40
CA ALA A 14 21.04 3.85 -44.36
C ALA A 14 20.63 4.20 -45.81
N PHE A 15 19.32 4.28 -46.03
CA PHE A 15 18.63 4.71 -47.25
C PHE A 15 18.54 3.73 -48.42
N ARG A 16 17.36 3.10 -48.59
CA ARG A 16 16.64 3.02 -49.87
C ARG A 16 15.18 2.48 -49.72
N ILE A 17 14.19 3.33 -50.06
CA ILE A 17 12.93 3.06 -50.84
C ILE A 17 11.87 2.12 -50.20
N GLN A 18 10.66 2.54 -49.80
CA GLN A 18 9.46 2.99 -50.54
C GLN A 18 8.83 1.97 -51.54
N GLN A 19 7.67 1.42 -51.15
CA GLN A 19 6.60 0.77 -51.94
C GLN A 19 6.92 -0.47 -52.80
N SER A 20 6.20 -1.57 -52.50
CA SER A 20 5.62 -2.48 -53.50
C SER A 20 4.64 -3.49 -52.87
N MET A 21 3.36 -3.41 -53.29
CA MET A 21 2.36 -4.49 -53.48
C MET A 21 2.00 -5.38 -52.26
N ALA A 22 0.80 -5.28 -51.67
CA ALA A 22 -0.50 -5.76 -52.17
C ALA A 22 -0.52 -7.26 -52.55
N SER A 23 -1.45 -7.99 -51.91
CA SER A 23 -2.04 -9.30 -52.27
C SER A 23 -1.58 -10.52 -51.46
N SER A 24 -2.40 -10.91 -50.48
CA SER A 24 -2.94 -12.28 -50.45
C SER A 24 -4.25 -12.28 -49.65
N ARG A 25 -5.33 -12.57 -50.36
CA ARG A 25 -6.70 -12.75 -49.87
C ARG A 25 -6.95 -14.25 -49.66
N ILE A 26 -7.61 -14.58 -48.55
CA ILE A 26 -8.79 -15.46 -48.41
C ILE A 26 -8.72 -16.88 -49.01
N TYR A 27 -8.87 -17.91 -48.16
CA TYR A 27 -9.72 -19.11 -48.39
C TYR A 27 -10.24 -19.63 -47.03
N PHE A 28 -11.55 -19.49 -46.72
CA PHE A 28 -12.65 -20.49 -46.82
C PHE A 28 -12.52 -21.66 -45.82
N LEU A 29 -13.32 -21.77 -44.74
CA LEU A 29 -14.76 -22.11 -44.56
C LEU A 29 -15.07 -23.63 -44.64
N ALA A 30 -15.23 -24.21 -43.43
CA ALA A 30 -16.19 -25.22 -42.98
C ALA A 30 -16.30 -26.65 -43.60
N ILE A 31 -16.82 -27.55 -42.73
CA ILE A 31 -17.69 -28.72 -42.98
C ILE A 31 -17.12 -30.12 -42.61
N THR A 32 -17.53 -30.54 -41.39
CA THR A 32 -18.17 -31.81 -40.94
C THR A 32 -17.55 -33.21 -41.09
N GLY A 33 -17.67 -33.97 -39.98
CA GLY A 33 -18.19 -35.35 -39.89
C GLY A 33 -17.17 -36.47 -40.12
N ALA A 34 -17.22 -37.65 -39.50
CA ALA A 34 -18.05 -38.28 -38.47
C ALA A 34 -17.48 -39.69 -38.20
N ALA A 35 -17.59 -40.22 -36.97
CA ALA A 35 -17.75 -41.65 -36.57
C ALA A 35 -17.34 -41.78 -35.08
N ALA A 36 -18.25 -41.92 -34.09
CA ALA A 36 -19.11 -43.08 -33.72
C ALA A 36 -18.31 -44.21 -33.03
N ALA A 37 -18.71 -44.89 -31.94
CA ALA A 37 -19.81 -44.89 -30.95
C ALA A 37 -19.32 -45.82 -29.79
N SER A 38 -19.76 -45.79 -28.52
CA SER A 38 -21.02 -46.41 -28.04
C SER A 38 -21.17 -46.31 -26.49
N PHE A 39 -22.41 -46.02 -26.07
CA PHE A 39 -23.21 -46.37 -24.86
C PHE A 39 -22.63 -47.01 -23.59
N ALA A 40 -23.02 -46.45 -22.43
CA ALA A 40 -23.79 -47.07 -21.31
C ALA A 40 -23.84 -46.06 -20.13
N ALA A 41 -24.96 -45.39 -19.84
CA ALA A 41 -26.11 -45.83 -19.01
C ALA A 41 -25.80 -46.02 -17.51
N PHE A 42 -26.54 -45.25 -16.71
CA PHE A 42 -26.52 -45.03 -15.26
C PHE A 42 -26.56 -46.27 -14.36
N SER A 43 -25.90 -46.17 -13.19
CA SER A 43 -26.52 -46.43 -11.88
C SER A 43 -25.59 -45.99 -10.74
N GLU A 44 -26.09 -45.17 -9.81
CA GLU A 44 -25.56 -45.17 -8.44
C GLU A 44 -26.74 -45.15 -7.47
N HIS A 45 -26.75 -46.15 -6.61
CA HIS A 45 -27.85 -46.55 -5.74
C HIS A 45 -27.82 -45.82 -4.40
N ALA A 46 -29.00 -45.39 -3.97
CA ALA A 46 -29.28 -44.95 -2.62
C ALA A 46 -29.48 -46.15 -1.67
N TYR A 47 -29.03 -45.98 -0.42
CA TYR A 47 -29.39 -46.85 0.71
C TYR A 47 -30.52 -46.16 1.50
N ALA A 48 -31.59 -46.89 1.78
CA ALA A 48 -32.62 -46.51 2.73
C ALA A 48 -33.08 -47.75 3.50
N ASP A 49 -33.02 -47.70 4.83
CA ASP A 49 -33.79 -48.56 5.71
C ASP A 49 -35.09 -47.85 6.11
N SER A 50 -36.18 -48.63 6.08
CA SER A 50 -37.58 -48.31 6.41
C SER A 50 -37.82 -48.23 7.94
N PRO A 51 -39.04 -48.02 8.49
CA PRO A 51 -40.39 -47.99 7.87
C PRO A 51 -41.31 -46.84 8.36
N PHE A 52 -42.42 -46.57 7.66
CA PHE A 52 -43.77 -46.50 8.25
C PHE A 52 -44.83 -46.47 7.13
N ARG A 53 -45.81 -47.37 7.26
CA ARG A 53 -47.03 -47.45 6.45
C ARG A 53 -48.02 -46.36 6.85
N PHE A 54 -48.67 -45.71 5.88
CA PHE A 54 -50.10 -45.42 5.91
C PHE A 54 -50.67 -45.36 4.47
N SER A 55 -51.88 -45.89 4.32
CA SER A 55 -52.65 -46.06 3.08
C SER A 55 -53.15 -44.72 2.50
N PRO A 56 -53.55 -44.67 1.21
CA PRO A 56 -53.78 -43.43 0.48
C PRO A 56 -55.17 -42.86 0.79
N PHE A 57 -55.23 -41.61 1.24
CA PHE A 57 -56.48 -40.85 1.33
C PHE A 57 -56.64 -39.94 0.10
N SER A 58 -57.82 -40.08 -0.50
CA SER A 58 -58.68 -39.02 -1.06
C SER A 58 -58.05 -37.85 -1.79
N SER A 59 -58.23 -37.86 -3.10
CA SER A 59 -58.26 -36.67 -3.96
C SER A 59 -59.33 -35.67 -3.46
N PRO A 60 -58.97 -34.39 -3.20
CA PRO A 60 -59.95 -33.34 -3.02
C PRO A 60 -60.36 -32.77 -4.38
N SER A 61 -61.68 -32.74 -4.59
CA SER A 61 -62.39 -31.97 -5.60
C SER A 61 -62.06 -30.47 -5.56
N PRO A 62 -61.83 -29.80 -6.69
CA PRO A 62 -62.17 -28.40 -6.85
C PRO A 62 -63.61 -28.29 -7.40
N SER A 63 -64.51 -27.83 -6.55
CA SER A 63 -65.79 -27.25 -6.96
C SER A 63 -65.52 -25.87 -7.57
N SER A 64 -65.97 -25.65 -8.80
CA SER A 64 -66.24 -24.32 -9.34
C SER A 64 -67.40 -24.43 -10.34
N PRO A 65 -68.40 -23.53 -10.26
CA PRO A 65 -69.66 -23.67 -10.97
C PRO A 65 -69.52 -23.21 -12.42
N ALA A 66 -69.67 -24.14 -13.37
CA ALA A 66 -69.92 -23.80 -14.76
C ALA A 66 -71.43 -23.74 -14.98
N SER A 67 -72.01 -22.55 -14.83
CA SER A 67 -73.34 -22.21 -15.33
C SER A 67 -73.32 -22.24 -16.86
N ALA A 68 -73.78 -23.34 -17.44
CA ALA A 68 -74.18 -23.38 -18.84
C ALA A 68 -75.47 -22.54 -19.03
N PRO A 69 -75.66 -21.87 -20.18
CA PRO A 69 -76.85 -21.07 -20.43
C PRO A 69 -78.11 -21.96 -20.48
N PRO A 70 -79.29 -21.44 -20.08
CA PRO A 70 -80.52 -22.23 -20.05
C PRO A 70 -81.00 -22.54 -21.48
N LYS A 71 -81.25 -23.82 -21.74
CA LYS A 71 -82.08 -24.27 -22.86
C LYS A 71 -83.55 -23.92 -22.56
N PRO A 72 -84.30 -23.30 -23.48
CA PRO A 72 -85.74 -23.15 -23.30
C PRO A 72 -86.41 -24.52 -23.45
N SER A 73 -87.11 -24.94 -22.40
CA SER A 73 -88.06 -26.05 -22.41
C SER A 73 -89.39 -25.58 -23.01
N SER A 74 -89.77 -26.11 -24.16
CA SER A 74 -91.17 -26.10 -24.62
C SER A 74 -91.80 -27.46 -24.32
N LEU A 75 -92.91 -27.43 -23.58
CA LEU A 75 -93.89 -28.50 -23.49
C LEU A 75 -94.55 -28.71 -24.85
N ASP A 76 -94.58 -29.95 -25.33
CA ASP A 76 -95.79 -30.79 -25.43
C ASP A 76 -95.76 -31.74 -26.65
N GLY A 77 -96.32 -32.94 -26.45
CA GLY A 77 -96.96 -33.75 -27.51
C GLY A 77 -96.10 -34.58 -28.49
N GLY A 78 -95.93 -35.86 -28.19
CA GLY A 78 -96.17 -36.93 -29.17
C GLY A 78 -95.04 -37.36 -30.12
N SER A 79 -94.76 -38.67 -30.08
CA SER A 79 -94.09 -39.51 -31.09
C SER A 79 -92.55 -39.63 -31.07
N ARG A 80 -92.12 -40.72 -30.41
CA ARG A 80 -91.37 -41.84 -31.02
C ARG A 80 -90.24 -41.49 -32.02
N SER A 81 -89.03 -41.43 -31.48
CA SER A 81 -87.76 -41.85 -32.08
C SER A 81 -87.50 -41.46 -33.55
N THR A 82 -86.83 -40.32 -33.73
CA THR A 82 -85.76 -40.17 -34.71
C THR A 82 -84.59 -39.50 -34.01
N SER A 83 -83.45 -40.20 -33.84
CA SER A 83 -82.26 -39.67 -33.14
C SER A 83 -81.44 -38.71 -34.01
N SER A 84 -82.10 -37.99 -34.89
CA SER A 84 -81.54 -36.99 -35.79
C SER A 84 -82.66 -35.98 -35.92
N GLY A 85 -82.41 -34.68 -35.68
CA GLY A 85 -83.41 -33.60 -35.75
C GLY A 85 -84.04 -33.43 -37.13
N PHE A 86 -84.76 -34.45 -37.58
CA PHE A 86 -85.35 -34.60 -38.89
C PHE A 86 -86.86 -34.68 -38.66
N ASP A 87 -87.48 -33.53 -38.78
CA ASP A 87 -88.93 -33.38 -38.63
C ASP A 87 -89.58 -33.46 -40.03
N PRO A 88 -90.23 -34.57 -40.39
CA PRO A 88 -90.74 -34.80 -41.74
C PRO A 88 -91.83 -33.79 -42.16
N GLU A 89 -92.60 -33.28 -41.19
CA GLU A 89 -93.66 -32.29 -41.39
C GLU A 89 -93.15 -30.96 -41.97
N TYR A 90 -91.98 -30.47 -41.55
CA TYR A 90 -91.42 -29.23 -42.10
C TYR A 90 -91.00 -29.40 -43.56
N TYR A 91 -90.48 -30.59 -43.90
CA TYR A 91 -90.11 -30.91 -45.28
C TYR A 91 -91.35 -31.11 -46.17
N GLU A 92 -92.42 -31.74 -45.67
CA GLU A 92 -93.68 -31.86 -46.43
C GLU A 92 -94.33 -30.50 -46.68
N ARG A 93 -94.35 -29.61 -45.67
CA ARG A 93 -94.82 -28.22 -45.83
C ARG A 93 -93.93 -27.43 -46.79
N GLY A 94 -92.62 -27.57 -46.69
CA GLY A 94 -91.66 -26.95 -47.61
C GLY A 94 -91.86 -27.41 -49.05
N ALA A 95 -92.08 -28.71 -49.27
CA ALA A 95 -92.31 -29.29 -50.59
C ALA A 95 -93.63 -28.79 -51.23
N LYS A 96 -94.70 -28.66 -50.43
CA LYS A 96 -95.97 -28.05 -50.88
C LYS A 96 -95.79 -26.57 -51.24
N ALA A 97 -95.10 -25.80 -50.39
CA ALA A 97 -94.82 -24.38 -50.64
C ALA A 97 -93.98 -24.16 -51.92
N VAL A 98 -92.95 -24.98 -52.16
CA VAL A 98 -92.13 -24.89 -53.38
C VAL A 98 -92.94 -25.24 -54.63
N ARG A 99 -93.85 -26.22 -54.56
CA ARG A 99 -94.76 -26.55 -55.68
C ARG A 99 -95.70 -25.39 -56.01
N GLU A 100 -96.25 -24.71 -55.00
CA GLU A 100 -97.12 -23.54 -55.17
C GLU A 100 -96.36 -22.33 -55.73
N ILE A 101 -95.10 -22.11 -55.33
CA ILE A 101 -94.27 -21.03 -55.88
C ILE A 101 -93.99 -21.27 -57.37
N ASN A 102 -93.72 -22.52 -57.76
CA ASN A 102 -93.35 -22.88 -59.13
C ASN A 102 -94.53 -22.81 -60.12
N SER A 103 -95.78 -22.90 -59.65
CA SER A 103 -96.97 -22.73 -60.49
C SER A 103 -97.30 -21.25 -60.78
N SER A 104 -96.66 -20.31 -60.08
CA SER A 104 -96.86 -18.87 -60.27
C SER A 104 -96.01 -18.29 -61.42
N PRO A 105 -96.50 -17.29 -62.17
CA PRO A 105 -95.75 -16.65 -63.26
C PRO A 105 -94.51 -15.85 -62.81
N LEU A 106 -94.43 -15.50 -61.51
CA LEU A 106 -93.33 -14.70 -60.91
C LEU A 106 -92.32 -15.54 -60.12
N ALA A 107 -92.37 -16.87 -60.22
CA ALA A 107 -91.55 -17.80 -59.44
C ALA A 107 -90.06 -17.41 -59.36
N LYS A 108 -89.46 -16.97 -60.48
CA LYS A 108 -88.04 -16.58 -60.55
C LYS A 108 -87.67 -15.44 -59.59
N GLN A 109 -88.49 -14.39 -59.53
CA GLN A 109 -88.24 -13.23 -58.67
C GLN A 109 -88.39 -13.57 -57.19
N VAL A 110 -89.32 -14.47 -56.86
CA VAL A 110 -89.50 -14.98 -55.49
C VAL A 110 -88.28 -15.79 -55.06
N PHE A 111 -87.75 -16.67 -55.91
CA PHE A 111 -86.52 -17.41 -55.60
C PHE A 111 -85.30 -16.50 -55.43
N ASP A 112 -85.17 -15.44 -56.23
CA ASP A 112 -84.09 -14.47 -56.08
C ASP A 112 -84.20 -13.69 -54.75
N LEU A 113 -85.42 -13.32 -54.34
CA LEU A 113 -85.66 -12.69 -53.04
C LEU A 113 -85.36 -13.65 -51.88
N MET A 114 -85.82 -14.90 -51.96
CA MET A 114 -85.51 -15.93 -50.97
C MET A 114 -84.00 -16.17 -50.86
N ARG A 115 -83.29 -16.19 -51.99
CA ARG A 115 -81.83 -16.36 -52.01
C ARG A 115 -81.13 -15.19 -51.33
N LYS A 116 -81.54 -13.95 -51.62
CA LYS A 116 -81.00 -12.75 -50.95
C LYS A 116 -81.27 -12.74 -49.45
N GLN A 117 -82.47 -13.17 -49.03
CA GLN A 117 -82.82 -13.28 -47.60
C GLN A 117 -81.97 -14.33 -46.89
N GLU A 118 -81.73 -15.47 -47.54
CA GLU A 118 -80.86 -16.51 -46.99
C GLU A 118 -79.39 -16.04 -46.92
N ASP A 119 -78.91 -15.34 -47.95
CA ASP A 119 -77.58 -14.74 -47.95
C ASP A 119 -77.40 -13.74 -46.79
N THR A 120 -78.42 -12.89 -46.50
CA THR A 120 -78.37 -11.99 -45.34
C THR A 120 -78.36 -12.74 -44.01
N ARG A 121 -79.14 -13.83 -43.90
CA ARG A 121 -79.19 -14.65 -42.69
C ARG A 121 -77.85 -15.36 -42.46
N LEU A 122 -77.23 -15.90 -43.50
CA LEU A 122 -75.90 -16.50 -43.42
C LEU A 122 -74.84 -15.46 -43.04
N ALA A 123 -74.95 -14.23 -43.55
CA ALA A 123 -74.07 -13.14 -43.17
C ALA A 123 -74.22 -12.76 -41.68
N GLU A 124 -75.44 -12.69 -41.16
CA GLU A 124 -75.69 -12.43 -39.73
C GLU A 124 -75.11 -13.53 -38.84
N VAL A 125 -75.36 -14.81 -39.18
CA VAL A 125 -74.79 -15.95 -38.46
C VAL A 125 -73.25 -15.94 -38.53
N ALA A 126 -72.66 -15.56 -39.68
CA ALA A 126 -71.22 -15.41 -39.80
C ALA A 126 -70.67 -14.29 -38.91
N VAL A 127 -71.38 -13.16 -38.79
CA VAL A 127 -71.02 -12.05 -37.88
C VAL A 127 -71.12 -12.49 -36.41
N GLU A 128 -72.17 -13.22 -36.04
CA GLU A 128 -72.32 -13.75 -34.68
C GLU A 128 -71.20 -14.75 -34.35
N ASN A 129 -70.91 -15.69 -35.25
CA ASN A 129 -69.81 -16.63 -35.08
C ASN A 129 -68.45 -15.90 -34.93
N ALA A 130 -68.20 -14.87 -35.72
CA ALA A 130 -67.00 -14.05 -35.62
C ALA A 130 -66.93 -13.28 -34.28
N ARG A 131 -68.06 -12.77 -33.78
CA ARG A 131 -68.15 -12.12 -32.46
C ARG A 131 -67.87 -13.11 -31.33
N TYR A 132 -68.44 -14.31 -31.38
CA TYR A 132 -68.16 -15.35 -30.40
C TYR A 132 -66.68 -15.74 -30.38
N GLN A 133 -66.05 -15.89 -31.56
CA GLN A 133 -64.62 -16.16 -31.66
C GLN A 133 -63.78 -15.00 -31.11
N ALA A 134 -64.15 -13.75 -31.38
CA ALA A 134 -63.46 -12.58 -30.84
C ALA A 134 -63.54 -12.51 -29.31
N ILE A 135 -64.71 -12.81 -28.73
CA ILE A 135 -64.89 -12.88 -27.27
C ILE A 135 -64.03 -14.01 -26.68
N GLN A 136 -64.02 -15.19 -27.29
CA GLN A 136 -63.18 -16.31 -26.85
C GLN A 136 -61.70 -15.93 -26.89
N ALA A 137 -61.24 -15.30 -27.98
CA ALA A 137 -59.87 -14.84 -28.11
C ALA A 137 -59.49 -13.80 -27.03
N GLN A 138 -60.39 -12.87 -26.70
CA GLN A 138 -60.17 -11.91 -25.61
C GLN A 138 -60.03 -12.60 -24.25
N VAL A 139 -60.91 -13.55 -23.95
CA VAL A 139 -60.85 -14.33 -22.70
C VAL A 139 -59.53 -15.11 -22.60
N ASP A 140 -59.04 -15.68 -23.70
CA ASP A 140 -57.78 -16.42 -23.70
C ASP A 140 -56.56 -15.50 -23.55
N ILE A 141 -56.59 -14.29 -24.14
CA ILE A 141 -55.57 -13.27 -23.92
C ILE A 141 -55.53 -12.84 -22.45
N GLU A 142 -56.69 -12.57 -21.83
CA GLU A 142 -56.75 -12.19 -20.41
C GLU A 142 -56.23 -13.30 -19.49
N LYS A 143 -56.54 -14.57 -19.78
CA LYS A 143 -55.96 -15.69 -19.04
C LYS A 143 -54.44 -15.72 -19.15
N GLN A 144 -53.90 -15.56 -20.36
CA GLN A 144 -52.45 -15.52 -20.58
C GLN A 144 -51.80 -14.36 -19.84
N GLN A 145 -52.42 -13.18 -19.83
CA GLN A 145 -51.93 -12.02 -19.10
C GLN A 145 -51.89 -12.29 -17.60
N LYS A 146 -52.98 -12.80 -17.01
CA LYS A 146 -53.04 -13.14 -15.58
C LYS A 146 -51.97 -14.17 -15.19
N MET A 147 -51.83 -15.23 -15.99
CA MET A 147 -50.79 -16.24 -15.78
C MET A 147 -49.37 -15.64 -15.83
N ALA A 148 -49.12 -14.73 -16.78
CA ALA A 148 -47.82 -14.06 -16.90
C ALA A 148 -47.55 -13.10 -15.74
N GLU A 149 -48.57 -12.38 -15.26
CA GLU A 149 -48.48 -11.52 -14.08
C GLU A 149 -48.19 -12.32 -12.81
N GLU A 150 -48.88 -13.44 -12.60
CA GLU A 150 -48.60 -14.37 -11.49
C GLU A 150 -47.17 -14.90 -11.54
N GLN A 151 -46.69 -15.30 -12.73
CA GLN A 151 -45.30 -15.72 -12.90
C GLN A 151 -44.31 -14.60 -12.57
N ARG A 152 -44.56 -13.37 -13.01
CA ARG A 152 -43.72 -12.21 -12.67
C ARG A 152 -43.69 -11.97 -11.16
N ASN A 153 -44.84 -12.03 -10.50
CA ASN A 153 -44.96 -11.86 -9.06
C ASN A 153 -44.20 -12.95 -8.31
N LEU A 154 -44.31 -14.22 -8.74
CA LEU A 154 -43.57 -15.34 -8.16
C LEU A 154 -42.06 -15.17 -8.32
N ILE A 155 -41.59 -14.83 -9.52
CA ILE A 155 -40.17 -14.58 -9.79
C ILE A 155 -39.66 -13.42 -8.93
N GLN A 156 -40.46 -12.37 -8.76
CA GLN A 156 -40.10 -11.23 -7.93
C GLN A 156 -39.99 -11.62 -6.45
N GLN A 157 -40.93 -12.39 -5.91
CA GLN A 157 -40.87 -12.91 -4.54
C GLN A 157 -39.64 -13.82 -4.34
N GLN A 158 -39.37 -14.71 -5.29
CA GLN A 158 -38.20 -15.58 -5.24
C GLN A 158 -36.90 -14.77 -5.30
N ALA A 159 -36.83 -13.73 -6.14
CA ALA A 159 -35.69 -12.85 -6.23
C ALA A 159 -35.47 -12.07 -4.92
N GLN A 160 -36.55 -11.59 -4.28
CA GLN A 160 -36.48 -10.92 -2.99
C GLN A 160 -35.99 -11.87 -1.89
N ALA A 161 -36.54 -13.09 -1.81
CA ALA A 161 -36.09 -14.09 -0.85
C ALA A 161 -34.61 -14.44 -1.05
N LYS A 162 -34.19 -14.66 -2.30
CA LYS A 162 -32.78 -14.92 -2.64
C LYS A 162 -31.88 -13.75 -2.28
N ALA A 163 -32.32 -12.52 -2.51
CA ALA A 163 -31.57 -11.32 -2.12
C ALA A 163 -31.43 -11.19 -0.60
N GLN A 164 -32.47 -11.54 0.18
CA GLN A 164 -32.39 -11.57 1.64
C GLN A 164 -31.40 -12.63 2.15
N MET A 165 -31.46 -13.85 1.59
CA MET A 165 -30.54 -14.92 1.95
C MET A 165 -29.09 -14.56 1.62
N ALA A 166 -28.84 -13.99 0.43
CA ALA A 166 -27.50 -13.54 0.04
C ALA A 166 -26.95 -12.45 0.98
N ARG A 167 -27.77 -11.49 1.40
CA ARG A 167 -27.36 -10.47 2.38
C ARG A 167 -27.01 -11.08 3.73
N TYR A 168 -27.79 -12.05 4.18
CA TYR A 168 -27.54 -12.74 5.44
C TYR A 168 -26.25 -13.56 5.39
N GLU A 169 -26.00 -14.26 4.28
CA GLU A 169 -24.75 -14.98 4.04
C GLU A 169 -23.55 -14.03 4.02
N ASP A 170 -23.65 -12.87 3.37
CA ASP A 170 -22.62 -11.83 3.38
C ASP A 170 -22.33 -11.30 4.79
N GLU A 171 -23.38 -11.03 5.58
CA GLU A 171 -23.22 -10.61 6.98
C GLU A 171 -22.53 -11.66 7.84
N LEU A 172 -22.91 -12.93 7.66
CA LEU A 172 -22.31 -14.04 8.38
C LEU A 172 -20.86 -14.29 7.95
N ALA A 173 -20.55 -14.16 6.65
CA ALA A 173 -19.19 -14.22 6.14
C ALA A 173 -18.32 -13.08 6.70
N ARG A 174 -18.85 -11.86 6.79
CA ARG A 174 -18.15 -10.74 7.44
C ARG A 174 -17.88 -11.02 8.91
N LYS A 175 -18.84 -11.58 9.64
CA LYS A 175 -18.64 -11.98 11.05
C LYS A 175 -17.57 -13.07 11.18
N ARG A 176 -17.58 -14.10 10.33
CA ARG A 176 -16.51 -15.13 10.30
C ARG A 176 -15.14 -14.52 10.06
N MET A 177 -15.02 -13.65 9.05
CA MET A 177 -13.78 -12.96 8.74
C MET A 177 -13.31 -12.07 9.91
N GLN A 178 -14.22 -11.36 10.59
CA GLN A 178 -13.87 -10.57 11.79
C GLN A 178 -13.33 -11.47 12.91
N THR A 179 -14.00 -12.57 13.21
CA THR A 179 -13.55 -13.53 14.24
C THR A 179 -12.20 -14.17 13.89
N GLU A 180 -11.95 -14.46 12.62
CA GLU A 180 -10.66 -14.98 12.15
C GLU A 180 -9.55 -13.93 12.26
N HIS A 181 -9.83 -12.68 11.91
CA HIS A 181 -8.85 -11.60 12.06
C HIS A 181 -8.52 -11.32 13.53
N GLU A 182 -9.51 -11.36 14.41
CA GLU A 182 -9.30 -11.20 15.85
C GLU A 182 -8.46 -12.35 16.43
N SER A 183 -8.78 -13.60 16.08
CA SER A 183 -8.00 -14.75 16.54
C SER A 183 -6.56 -14.71 16.03
N GLN A 184 -6.34 -14.33 14.76
CA GLN A 184 -4.99 -14.13 14.21
C GLN A 184 -4.23 -13.01 14.92
N ARG A 185 -4.89 -11.90 15.27
CA ARG A 185 -4.26 -10.83 16.05
C ARG A 185 -3.82 -11.32 17.42
N LEU A 186 -4.65 -12.09 18.10
CA LEU A 186 -4.31 -12.66 19.41
C LEU A 186 -3.10 -13.61 19.30
N GLN A 187 -3.08 -14.50 18.31
CA GLN A 187 -1.95 -15.40 18.07
C GLN A 187 -0.65 -14.63 17.78
N ASN A 188 -0.72 -13.58 16.96
CA ASN A 188 0.44 -12.75 16.65
C ASN A 188 0.97 -12.00 17.89
N VAL A 189 0.07 -11.45 18.71
CA VAL A 189 0.43 -10.80 19.98
C VAL A 189 1.08 -11.80 20.93
N GLU A 190 0.55 -13.02 21.03
CA GLU A 190 1.12 -14.08 21.84
C GLU A 190 2.52 -14.48 21.36
N LEU A 191 2.72 -14.64 20.06
CA LEU A 191 4.02 -14.98 19.47
C LEU A 191 5.06 -13.90 19.76
N VAL A 192 4.71 -12.62 19.60
CA VAL A 192 5.59 -11.50 19.93
C VAL A 192 5.93 -11.50 21.42
N LYS A 193 4.94 -11.70 22.29
CA LYS A 193 5.16 -11.80 23.74
C LYS A 193 6.12 -12.93 24.10
N MET A 194 5.99 -14.10 23.46
CA MET A 194 6.92 -15.22 23.67
C MET A 194 8.33 -14.91 23.17
N GLN A 195 8.46 -14.16 22.07
CA GLN A 195 9.74 -13.70 21.55
C GLN A 195 10.41 -12.67 22.48
N GLU A 196 9.63 -11.71 22.99
CA GLU A 196 10.08 -10.74 23.99
C GLU A 196 10.53 -11.45 25.27
N GLN A 197 9.73 -12.36 25.82
CA GLN A 197 10.11 -13.17 26.98
C GLN A 197 11.39 -13.96 26.75
N SER A 198 11.57 -14.51 25.55
CA SER A 198 12.81 -15.22 25.19
C SER A 198 14.01 -14.27 25.14
N SER A 199 13.84 -13.05 24.64
CA SER A 199 14.90 -12.03 24.65
C SER A 199 15.25 -11.56 26.06
N ILE A 200 14.26 -11.34 26.92
CA ILE A 200 14.45 -10.96 28.33
C ILE A 200 15.20 -12.07 29.08
N ARG A 201 14.81 -13.34 28.89
CA ARG A 201 15.52 -14.49 29.50
C ARG A 201 16.99 -14.53 29.06
N LYS A 202 17.26 -14.29 27.77
CA LYS A 202 18.64 -14.24 27.25
C LYS A 202 19.43 -13.06 27.80
N GLU A 203 18.80 -11.89 27.95
CA GLU A 203 19.44 -10.70 28.50
C GLU A 203 19.73 -10.86 30.00
N GLN A 204 18.79 -11.43 30.76
CA GLN A 204 19.00 -11.78 32.17
C GLN A 204 20.14 -12.79 32.34
N ALA A 205 20.20 -13.82 31.48
CA ALA A 205 21.30 -14.77 31.50
C ALA A 205 22.65 -14.08 31.22
N ARG A 206 22.70 -13.16 30.24
CA ARG A 206 23.92 -12.36 29.97
C ARG A 206 24.33 -11.51 31.16
N ARG A 207 23.39 -10.79 31.77
CA ARG A 207 23.66 -9.97 32.97
C ARG A 207 24.18 -10.83 34.13
N ALA A 208 23.55 -11.97 34.39
CA ALA A 208 24.01 -12.91 35.41
C ALA A 208 25.42 -13.44 35.12
N THR A 209 25.75 -13.74 33.86
CA THR A 209 27.11 -14.16 33.48
C THR A 209 28.13 -13.03 33.61
N GLU A 210 27.77 -11.80 33.24
CA GLU A 210 28.64 -10.62 33.39
C GLU A 210 28.90 -10.33 34.87
N GLU A 211 27.88 -10.41 35.73
CA GLU A 211 28.01 -10.27 37.18
C GLU A 211 28.93 -11.34 37.78
N GLN A 212 28.82 -12.59 37.33
CA GLN A 212 29.71 -13.68 37.75
C GLN A 212 31.16 -13.44 37.32
N ILE A 213 31.38 -13.00 36.07
CA ILE A 213 32.73 -12.69 35.56
C ILE A 213 33.34 -11.52 36.35
N GLN A 214 32.57 -10.47 36.61
CA GLN A 214 33.04 -9.34 37.41
C GLN A 214 33.34 -9.73 38.85
N ALA A 215 32.54 -10.63 39.45
CA ALA A 215 32.81 -11.16 40.78
C ALA A 215 34.12 -11.97 40.82
N GLN A 216 34.35 -12.82 39.81
CA GLN A 216 35.61 -13.56 39.67
C GLN A 216 36.80 -12.63 39.46
N GLN A 217 36.68 -11.61 38.61
CA GLN A 217 37.73 -10.61 38.41
C GLN A 217 38.06 -9.86 39.71
N ARG A 218 37.04 -9.42 40.45
CA ARG A 218 37.25 -8.80 41.77
C ARG A 218 37.93 -9.73 42.77
N GLN A 219 37.66 -11.04 42.72
CA GLN A 219 38.34 -12.02 43.56
C GLN A 219 39.80 -12.18 43.13
N SER A 220 40.06 -12.39 41.84
CA SER A 220 41.43 -12.51 41.31
C SER A 220 42.27 -11.25 41.52
N GLU A 221 41.69 -10.05 41.41
CA GLU A 221 42.37 -8.79 41.71
C GLU A 221 42.73 -8.66 43.19
N LYS A 222 41.83 -9.09 44.09
CA LYS A 222 42.13 -9.12 45.54
C LYS A 222 43.27 -10.08 45.84
N GLU A 223 43.23 -11.29 45.30
CA GLU A 223 44.29 -12.29 45.46
C GLU A 223 45.64 -11.77 44.92
N ARG A 224 45.64 -11.14 43.75
CA ARG A 224 46.85 -10.49 43.21
C ARG A 224 47.38 -9.37 44.10
N ALA A 225 46.49 -8.52 44.62
CA ALA A 225 46.90 -7.44 45.52
C ALA A 225 47.46 -7.98 46.85
N GLU A 226 46.96 -9.11 47.34
CA GLU A 226 47.50 -9.79 48.53
C GLU A 226 48.90 -10.36 48.25
N ILE A 227 49.08 -11.06 47.13
CA ILE A 227 50.40 -11.56 46.69
C ILE A 227 51.39 -10.40 46.47
N GLU A 228 50.96 -9.31 45.85
CA GLU A 228 51.80 -8.11 45.67
C GLU A 228 52.21 -7.51 47.01
N ARG A 229 51.33 -7.47 48.01
CA ARG A 229 51.69 -7.00 49.35
C ARG A 229 52.70 -7.93 50.02
N GLU A 230 52.54 -9.24 49.88
CA GLU A 230 53.49 -10.22 50.42
C GLU A 230 54.84 -10.14 49.74
N THR A 231 54.87 -10.05 48.40
CA THR A 231 56.11 -9.91 47.63
C THR A 231 56.82 -8.58 47.90
N ILE A 232 56.09 -7.47 48.03
CA ILE A 232 56.66 -6.18 48.44
C ILE A 232 57.25 -6.28 49.85
N ARG A 233 56.58 -6.94 50.80
CA ARG A 233 57.10 -7.16 52.16
C ARG A 233 58.38 -7.99 52.15
N VAL A 234 58.40 -9.11 51.44
CA VAL A 234 59.58 -9.99 51.33
C VAL A 234 60.73 -9.26 50.63
N LYS A 235 60.44 -8.58 49.52
CA LYS A 235 61.43 -7.80 48.76
C LYS A 235 61.99 -6.65 49.59
N ALA A 236 61.16 -5.93 50.34
CA ALA A 236 61.60 -4.85 51.21
C ALA A 236 62.48 -5.36 52.36
N MET A 237 62.18 -6.53 52.95
CA MET A 237 63.04 -7.15 53.95
C MET A 237 64.39 -7.59 53.36
N ALA A 238 64.38 -8.28 52.21
CA ALA A 238 65.59 -8.71 51.52
C ALA A 238 66.44 -7.51 51.02
N GLU A 239 65.80 -6.44 50.55
CA GLU A 239 66.48 -5.23 50.12
C GLU A 239 67.00 -4.41 51.31
N ALA A 240 66.31 -4.42 52.45
CA ALA A 240 66.83 -3.82 53.69
C ALA A 240 68.07 -4.58 54.21
N GLU A 241 68.07 -5.92 54.14
CA GLU A 241 69.23 -6.74 54.46
C GLU A 241 70.38 -6.49 53.46
N GLY A 242 70.08 -6.43 52.15
CA GLY A 242 71.06 -6.12 51.11
C GLY A 242 71.69 -4.73 51.27
N ARG A 243 70.88 -3.70 51.50
CA ARG A 243 71.37 -2.34 51.74
C ARG A 243 72.12 -2.20 53.07
N ALA A 244 71.76 -2.96 54.12
CA ALA A 244 72.52 -2.98 55.37
C ALA A 244 73.92 -3.62 55.19
N HIS A 245 74.04 -4.59 54.29
CA HIS A 245 75.34 -5.18 53.92
C HIS A 245 76.15 -4.29 52.97
N GLU A 246 75.52 -3.63 52.01
CA GLU A 246 76.18 -2.71 51.08
C GLU A 246 76.63 -1.41 51.76
N ALA A 247 75.83 -0.86 52.70
CA ALA A 247 76.19 0.34 53.47
C ALA A 247 77.45 0.14 54.34
N LYS A 248 77.64 -1.07 54.90
CA LYS A 248 78.86 -1.42 55.65
C LYS A 248 80.12 -1.41 54.78
N LEU A 249 80.00 -1.74 53.49
CA LEU A 249 81.13 -1.79 52.56
C LEU A 249 81.38 -0.45 51.85
N THR A 250 80.37 0.42 51.77
CA THR A 250 80.45 1.71 51.04
C THR A 250 80.80 2.90 51.93
N GLU A 251 80.62 2.84 53.26
CA GLU A 251 81.01 3.92 54.19
C GLU A 251 82.49 4.31 54.09
N ASP A 252 83.39 3.33 53.95
CA ASP A 252 84.84 3.58 53.92
C ASP A 252 85.31 4.19 52.59
N HIS A 253 84.57 3.94 51.49
CA HIS A 253 84.90 4.49 50.17
C HIS A 253 84.32 5.89 49.95
N ASN A 254 83.09 6.14 50.44
CA ASN A 254 82.38 7.39 50.20
C ASN A 254 82.94 8.57 51.04
N ARG A 255 83.50 8.29 52.23
CA ARG A 255 84.18 9.32 53.06
C ARG A 255 85.36 10.00 52.34
N ARG A 256 86.09 9.26 51.49
CA ARG A 256 87.24 9.80 50.74
C ARG A 256 86.80 10.63 49.54
N MET A 257 85.78 10.18 48.81
CA MET A 257 85.25 10.87 47.64
C MET A 257 84.52 12.19 47.98
N LEU A 258 83.84 12.25 49.14
CA LEU A 258 83.11 13.44 49.57
C LEU A 258 84.01 14.62 49.96
N LEU A 259 85.18 14.36 50.55
CA LEU A 259 86.15 15.41 50.88
C LEU A 259 86.66 16.12 49.61
N GLU A 260 86.91 15.40 48.52
CA GLU A 260 87.39 15.97 47.26
C GLU A 260 86.30 16.77 46.51
N ARG A 261 85.02 16.35 46.58
CA ARG A 261 83.90 17.10 45.95
C ARG A 261 83.53 18.37 46.70
N MET A 262 83.63 18.37 48.04
CA MET A 262 83.26 19.53 48.87
C MET A 262 84.17 20.75 48.65
N HIS A 263 85.41 20.54 48.23
CA HIS A 263 86.31 21.64 47.89
C HIS A 263 86.01 22.24 46.50
N GLY A 264 85.63 21.42 45.50
CA GLY A 264 85.37 21.89 44.13
C GLY A 264 83.98 22.52 43.88
N GLU A 265 82.99 22.26 44.74
CA GLU A 265 81.63 22.78 44.56
C GLU A 265 81.42 24.16 45.21
N ARG A 266 82.12 24.48 46.30
CA ARG A 266 81.99 25.78 46.99
C ARG A 266 82.39 26.96 46.09
N GLU A 267 83.38 26.80 45.22
CA GLU A 267 83.84 27.85 44.31
C GLU A 267 82.83 28.11 43.16
N LYS A 268 82.13 27.06 42.70
CA LYS A 268 81.12 27.17 41.62
C LYS A 268 79.84 27.85 42.08
N TRP A 269 79.39 27.55 43.31
CA TRP A 269 78.19 28.18 43.87
C TRP A 269 78.40 29.65 44.19
N LEU A 270 79.60 30.04 44.66
CA LEU A 270 79.94 31.45 44.89
C LEU A 270 80.00 32.26 43.58
N ALA A 271 80.50 31.66 42.49
CA ALA A 271 80.52 32.30 41.17
C ALA A 271 79.12 32.42 40.53
N ALA A 272 78.26 31.40 40.69
CA ALA A 272 76.91 31.41 40.14
C ALA A 272 75.99 32.42 40.84
N ILE A 273 76.12 32.58 42.16
CA ILE A 273 75.29 33.51 42.94
C ILE A 273 75.67 34.96 42.62
N ASN A 274 76.96 35.30 42.53
CA ASN A 274 77.38 36.65 42.19
C ASN A 274 77.02 37.06 40.75
N THR A 275 77.04 36.13 39.79
CA THR A 275 76.70 36.42 38.39
C THR A 275 75.20 36.59 38.18
N THR A 276 74.37 35.77 38.82
CA THR A 276 72.90 35.91 38.76
C THR A 276 72.40 37.15 39.51
N PHE A 277 72.99 37.52 40.64
CA PHE A 277 72.60 38.74 41.37
C PHE A 277 72.90 40.03 40.57
N ASN A 278 74.06 40.09 39.91
CA ASN A 278 74.45 41.24 39.10
C ASN A 278 73.58 41.40 37.83
N HIS A 279 73.05 40.32 37.25
CA HIS A 279 72.14 40.39 36.10
C HIS A 279 70.72 40.83 36.47
N ILE A 280 70.23 40.47 37.67
CA ILE A 280 68.88 40.83 38.12
C ILE A 280 68.84 42.31 38.55
N GLU A 281 69.87 42.82 39.24
CA GLU A 281 69.89 44.23 39.65
C GLU A 281 70.01 45.19 38.45
N GLY A 282 70.82 44.81 37.44
CA GLY A 282 70.97 45.59 36.21
C GLY A 282 69.71 45.61 35.34
N GLY A 283 69.01 44.47 35.21
CA GLY A 283 67.80 44.37 34.40
C GLY A 283 66.61 45.14 34.98
N VAL A 284 66.41 45.10 36.30
CA VAL A 284 65.28 45.78 36.95
C VAL A 284 65.48 47.29 37.00
N LYS A 285 66.71 47.79 37.22
CA LYS A 285 67.00 49.24 37.14
C LYS A 285 66.75 49.80 35.74
N VAL A 286 67.17 49.10 34.68
CA VAL A 286 66.98 49.52 33.28
C VAL A 286 65.51 49.51 32.86
N LEU A 287 64.69 48.61 33.41
CA LEU A 287 63.24 48.58 33.17
C LEU A 287 62.49 49.72 33.89
N LEU A 288 63.03 50.24 35.00
CA LEU A 288 62.42 51.35 35.74
C LEU A 288 62.84 52.75 35.26
N THR A 289 64.02 52.90 34.65
CA THR A 289 64.48 54.22 34.15
C THR A 289 63.99 54.55 32.74
N ASP A 290 63.64 53.54 31.94
CA ASP A 290 63.35 53.72 30.51
C ASP A 290 61.87 53.43 30.20
N ARG A 291 61.08 54.49 29.96
CA ARG A 291 59.63 54.38 29.69
C ARG A 291 59.33 53.46 28.53
N THR A 292 60.17 53.48 27.50
CA THR A 292 60.00 52.66 26.29
C THR A 292 60.12 51.17 26.60
N LYS A 293 61.10 50.77 27.42
CA LYS A 293 61.29 49.37 27.82
C LYS A 293 60.25 48.90 28.83
N LEU A 294 59.78 49.79 29.71
CA LEU A 294 58.69 49.50 30.64
C LEU A 294 57.39 49.19 29.88
N ILE A 295 57.03 49.98 28.88
CA ILE A 295 55.82 49.74 28.07
C ILE A 295 55.91 48.41 27.35
N VAL A 296 57.09 48.05 26.81
CA VAL A 296 57.30 46.75 26.15
C VAL A 296 57.20 45.59 27.14
N ALA A 297 57.75 45.73 28.35
CA ALA A 297 57.66 44.69 29.38
C ALA A 297 56.23 44.50 29.90
N VAL A 298 55.52 45.60 30.20
CA VAL A 298 54.12 45.57 30.63
C VAL A 298 53.22 45.06 29.50
N GLY A 299 53.49 45.47 28.26
CA GLY A 299 52.81 44.98 27.06
C GLY A 299 53.03 43.49 26.84
N GLY A 300 54.26 43.01 27.01
CA GLY A 300 54.60 41.58 26.91
C GLY A 300 53.92 40.74 27.98
N ALA A 301 53.93 41.20 29.24
CA ALA A 301 53.26 40.51 30.35
C ALA A 301 51.73 40.47 30.15
N THR A 302 51.13 41.59 29.70
CA THR A 302 49.68 41.68 29.44
C THR A 302 49.27 40.84 28.24
N ALA A 303 50.07 40.82 27.18
CA ALA A 303 49.83 39.98 26.01
C ALA A 303 49.93 38.48 26.37
N LEU A 304 50.86 38.09 27.24
CA LEU A 304 50.94 36.72 27.75
C LEU A 304 49.70 36.34 28.58
N ALA A 305 49.29 37.21 29.51
CA ALA A 305 48.11 36.98 30.32
C ALA A 305 46.84 36.89 29.46
N ALA A 306 46.68 37.79 28.49
CA ALA A 306 45.60 37.76 27.52
C ALA A 306 45.66 36.51 26.63
N GLY A 307 46.86 36.08 26.20
CA GLY A 307 47.06 34.87 25.40
C GLY A 307 46.65 33.60 26.15
N VAL A 308 47.05 33.47 27.42
CA VAL A 308 46.66 32.34 28.28
C VAL A 308 45.15 32.34 28.53
N TYR A 309 44.55 33.51 28.80
CA TYR A 309 43.11 33.61 29.07
C TYR A 309 42.26 33.36 27.83
N THR A 310 42.60 33.97 26.69
CA THR A 310 41.89 33.75 25.42
C THR A 310 42.01 32.31 24.94
N THR A 311 43.15 31.65 25.14
CA THR A 311 43.31 30.23 24.79
C THR A 311 42.50 29.33 25.72
N ARG A 312 42.50 29.60 27.03
CA ARG A 312 41.74 28.81 28.01
C ARG A 312 40.24 28.87 27.76
N GLU A 313 39.70 30.06 27.53
CA GLU A 313 38.28 30.26 27.25
C GLU A 313 37.92 29.87 25.80
N GLY A 314 38.81 30.13 24.84
CA GLY A 314 38.65 29.71 23.43
C GLY A 314 38.59 28.19 23.27
N ALA A 315 39.44 27.46 23.99
CA ALA A 315 39.42 26.00 24.00
C ALA A 315 38.11 25.44 24.57
N ARG A 316 37.55 26.06 25.62
CA ARG A 316 36.24 25.64 26.17
C ARG A 316 35.10 25.80 25.18
N VAL A 317 35.05 26.93 24.46
CA VAL A 317 34.01 27.17 23.44
C VAL A 317 34.17 26.21 22.25
N MET A 318 35.40 26.01 21.79
CA MET A 318 35.71 25.08 20.70
C MET A 318 35.43 23.62 21.09
N TRP A 319 35.63 23.23 22.35
CA TRP A 319 35.28 21.89 22.84
C TRP A 319 33.78 21.60 22.73
N GLY A 320 32.92 22.59 22.98
CA GLY A 320 31.47 22.47 22.76
C GLY A 320 31.11 22.29 21.27
N TYR A 321 31.83 22.95 20.36
CA TYR A 321 31.63 22.82 18.92
C TYR A 321 32.12 21.47 18.38
N ILE A 322 33.28 21.01 18.86
CA ILE A 322 33.87 19.71 18.51
C ILE A 322 33.00 18.56 19.04
N ASN A 323 32.49 18.65 20.28
CA ASN A 323 31.52 17.68 20.79
C ASN A 323 30.22 17.67 19.99
N ARG A 324 29.81 18.79 19.39
CA ARG A 324 28.64 18.82 18.49
C ARG A 324 28.94 18.20 17.11
N ILE A 325 30.20 18.19 16.70
CA ILE A 325 30.67 17.55 15.45
C ILE A 325 30.95 16.06 15.64
N LEU A 326 31.47 15.64 16.80
CA LEU A 326 31.88 14.27 17.09
C LEU A 326 30.83 13.48 17.89
N GLY A 327 29.89 14.15 18.56
CA GLY A 327 28.97 13.56 19.52
C GLY A 327 27.66 13.02 18.93
N GLN A 328 27.55 12.87 17.62
CA GLN A 328 26.46 12.12 17.01
C GLN A 328 27.04 10.97 16.20
N PRO A 329 26.74 9.69 16.53
CA PRO A 329 26.89 8.65 15.54
C PRO A 329 25.99 9.03 14.37
N SER A 330 26.60 9.21 13.19
CA SER A 330 25.90 9.63 11.98
C SER A 330 24.83 8.61 11.63
N LEU A 331 23.62 8.79 12.14
CA LEU A 331 22.45 8.24 11.49
C LEU A 331 22.40 8.93 10.13
N ILE A 332 22.81 8.19 9.11
CA ILE A 332 22.49 8.46 7.72
C ILE A 332 20.97 8.52 7.65
N ARG A 333 20.47 9.73 7.85
CA ARG A 333 19.08 10.07 7.69
C ARG A 333 19.09 11.51 7.21
N GLU A 334 18.93 11.65 5.89
CA GLU A 334 18.80 12.93 5.19
C GLU A 334 17.47 13.66 5.52
N SER A 335 17.03 13.61 6.78
CA SER A 335 15.80 14.25 7.23
C SER A 335 15.92 14.75 8.68
N SER A 336 16.89 15.62 8.94
CA SER A 336 16.70 16.66 9.95
C SER A 336 17.56 17.85 9.55
N ILE A 337 17.01 18.70 8.69
CA ILE A 337 17.56 20.03 8.48
C ILE A 337 17.46 20.72 9.85
N ALA A 338 18.58 20.81 10.57
CA ALA A 338 18.67 21.70 11.70
C ALA A 338 18.58 23.12 11.10
N LYS A 339 17.39 23.71 11.19
CA LYS A 339 17.12 25.10 10.83
C LYS A 339 17.98 25.97 11.76
N PHE A 340 19.20 26.28 11.33
CA PHE A 340 20.11 27.20 11.99
C PHE A 340 19.47 28.61 11.96
N PRO A 341 19.17 29.24 13.10
CA PRO A 341 18.61 30.58 13.11
C PRO A 341 19.60 31.67 12.68
N TRP A 342 20.90 31.36 12.51
CA TRP A 342 21.94 32.36 12.24
C TRP A 342 22.57 32.30 10.84
N SER A 343 22.18 31.38 9.95
CA SER A 343 22.69 31.34 8.58
C SER A 343 22.14 32.45 7.68
N GLY A 344 21.10 33.18 8.11
CA GLY A 344 20.52 34.30 7.38
C GLY A 344 21.16 35.67 7.63
N LEU A 345 22.00 35.83 8.68
CA LEU A 345 22.52 37.15 9.07
C LEU A 345 23.96 37.43 8.64
N PHE A 346 24.75 36.39 8.32
CA PHE A 346 26.15 36.58 7.92
C PHE A 346 26.39 36.61 6.41
N SER A 347 25.43 36.18 5.57
CA SER A 347 25.59 36.20 4.11
C SER A 347 25.09 37.49 3.43
N GLN A 348 24.30 38.32 4.11
CA GLN A 348 23.82 39.61 3.58
C GLN A 348 24.61 40.84 4.06
N GLY A 349 25.37 40.74 5.16
CA GLY A 349 26.10 41.89 5.72
C GLY A 349 27.42 42.20 5.02
N ILE A 350 28.14 41.18 4.57
CA ILE A 350 29.53 41.32 4.08
C ILE A 350 29.57 41.68 2.58
N ASN A 351 28.61 41.18 1.79
CA ASN A 351 28.48 41.52 0.38
C ASN A 351 27.77 42.88 0.12
N LYS A 352 27.05 43.44 1.10
CA LYS A 352 26.32 44.72 0.95
C LYS A 352 27.19 45.97 1.15
N VAL A 353 28.42 45.81 1.65
CA VAL A 353 29.42 46.89 1.71
C VAL A 353 30.27 46.93 0.43
N LEU A 354 30.43 45.80 -0.27
CA LEU A 354 31.25 45.73 -1.48
C LEU A 354 30.48 46.06 -2.78
N SER A 355 29.15 45.97 -2.79
CA SER A 355 28.33 46.12 -4.01
C SER A 355 27.53 47.43 -4.13
N ARG A 356 27.84 48.49 -3.38
CA ARG A 356 27.27 49.84 -3.61
C ARG A 356 27.91 50.59 -4.79
N ARG A 357 28.25 49.87 -5.86
CA ARG A 357 28.66 50.43 -7.15
C ARG A 357 28.26 49.47 -8.26
N THR A 358 26.96 49.36 -8.54
CA THR A 358 26.39 49.14 -9.88
C THR A 358 24.88 48.94 -9.76
N GLY A 359 24.15 49.55 -10.69
CA GLY A 359 22.73 49.86 -10.57
C GLY A 359 21.75 48.70 -10.77
N VAL A 360 20.53 48.99 -10.33
CA VAL A 360 19.23 48.78 -10.99
C VAL A 360 18.96 47.40 -11.59
N GLY A 361 17.98 46.73 -10.99
CA GLY A 361 16.92 46.04 -11.72
C GLY A 361 17.24 44.65 -12.27
N SER A 362 16.92 43.62 -11.49
CA SER A 362 16.27 42.44 -12.06
C SER A 362 15.57 41.64 -10.96
N MET A 363 14.25 41.76 -10.97
CA MET A 363 13.31 40.86 -10.32
C MET A 363 13.38 39.53 -11.09
N MET A 364 14.16 38.56 -10.60
CA MET A 364 14.18 37.23 -11.20
C MET A 364 13.05 36.38 -10.60
N SER A 365 11.98 36.30 -11.39
CA SER A 365 10.95 35.26 -11.32
C SER A 365 11.63 33.89 -11.32
N SER A 366 11.40 33.11 -10.26
CA SER A 366 11.85 31.73 -10.16
C SER A 366 10.89 30.85 -10.97
N ASP A 367 11.29 30.54 -12.20
CA ASP A 367 10.61 29.62 -13.11
C ASP A 367 10.57 28.21 -12.49
N ASN A 368 9.39 27.78 -12.04
CA ASN A 368 9.16 26.50 -11.35
C ASN A 368 9.10 25.36 -12.37
N ARG A 369 10.25 25.01 -12.97
CA ARG A 369 10.37 23.85 -13.86
C ARG A 369 10.13 22.56 -13.07
N THR A 370 9.29 21.70 -13.62
CA THR A 370 8.79 20.48 -13.02
C THR A 370 9.92 19.48 -12.72
N SER A 371 10.30 19.35 -11.44
CA SER A 371 11.37 18.47 -10.93
C SER A 371 11.19 16.96 -11.23
N PHE A 372 10.10 16.58 -11.89
CA PHE A 372 9.79 15.20 -12.28
C PHE A 372 10.10 14.88 -13.74
N ASP A 373 10.70 15.81 -14.50
CA ASP A 373 11.14 15.56 -15.88
C ASP A 373 12.45 14.76 -15.94
N ASP A 374 13.29 14.87 -14.91
CA ASP A 374 14.56 14.13 -14.79
C ASP A 374 14.35 12.64 -14.46
N ILE A 375 13.13 12.24 -14.09
CA ILE A 375 12.81 10.85 -13.77
C ILE A 375 12.05 10.21 -14.93
N ILE A 376 12.66 9.21 -15.55
CA ILE A 376 12.05 8.43 -16.63
C ILE A 376 11.05 7.43 -16.01
N LEU A 377 9.77 7.79 -16.04
CA LEU A 377 8.66 6.97 -15.54
C LEU A 377 7.66 6.69 -16.67
N HIS A 378 6.93 5.58 -16.52
CA HIS A 378 5.75 5.35 -17.35
C HIS A 378 4.74 6.52 -17.17
N PRO A 379 4.13 7.05 -18.25
CA PRO A 379 3.32 8.27 -18.18
C PRO A 379 2.17 8.23 -17.16
N SER A 380 1.57 7.05 -16.93
CA SER A 380 0.52 6.87 -15.92
C SER A 380 1.05 7.02 -14.49
N LEU A 381 2.26 6.53 -14.20
CA LEU A 381 2.90 6.61 -12.89
C LEU A 381 3.37 8.04 -12.62
N LYS A 382 3.91 8.73 -13.62
CA LYS A 382 4.29 10.15 -13.54
C LYS A 382 3.11 11.03 -13.12
N ARG A 383 1.95 10.88 -13.77
CA ARG A 383 0.73 11.63 -13.43
C ARG A 383 0.27 11.38 -11.98
N ARG A 384 0.33 10.13 -11.52
CA ARG A 384 -0.05 9.76 -10.15
C ARG A 384 0.88 10.38 -9.10
N ILE A 385 2.18 10.36 -9.34
CA ILE A 385 3.18 10.99 -8.46
C ILE A 385 2.98 12.51 -8.43
N GLU A 386 2.72 13.13 -9.57
CA GLU A 386 2.48 14.56 -9.64
C GLU A 386 1.23 14.99 -8.87
N GLN A 387 0.14 14.22 -8.97
CA GLN A 387 -1.07 14.44 -8.18
C GLN A 387 -0.81 14.30 -6.68
N LEU A 388 -0.01 13.30 -6.26
CA LEU A 388 0.38 13.12 -4.86
C LEU A 388 1.26 14.27 -4.35
N ALA A 389 2.17 14.76 -5.18
CA ALA A 389 3.01 15.91 -4.83
C ALA A 389 2.16 17.18 -4.63
N ARG A 390 1.23 17.48 -5.55
CA ARG A 390 0.27 18.60 -5.41
C ARG A 390 -0.63 18.45 -4.19
N ALA A 391 -1.10 17.23 -3.90
CA ALA A 391 -1.89 16.96 -2.71
C ALA A 391 -1.07 17.21 -1.44
N THR A 392 0.20 16.81 -1.42
CA THR A 392 1.10 17.02 -0.26
C THR A 392 1.41 18.51 -0.04
N GLU A 393 1.65 19.25 -1.12
CA GLU A 393 1.80 20.70 -1.11
C GLU A 393 0.56 21.40 -0.52
N ASN A 394 -0.63 21.02 -0.98
CA ASN A 394 -1.90 21.54 -0.45
C ASN A 394 -2.14 21.12 1.01
N THR A 395 -1.77 19.90 1.43
CA THR A 395 -1.89 19.51 2.84
C THR A 395 -0.99 20.36 3.73
N LYS A 396 0.20 20.73 3.26
CA LYS A 396 1.10 21.61 3.99
C LYS A 396 0.56 23.03 4.08
N SER A 397 0.05 23.58 2.97
CA SER A 397 -0.50 24.94 2.96
C SER A 397 -1.75 25.08 3.84
N HIS A 398 -2.58 24.03 3.92
CA HIS A 398 -3.81 24.00 4.72
C HIS A 398 -3.64 23.33 6.10
N GLN A 399 -2.40 23.01 6.51
CA GLN A 399 -2.09 22.35 7.80
C GLN A 399 -2.90 21.06 8.06
N ALA A 400 -3.20 20.30 7.01
CA ALA A 400 -3.92 19.04 7.10
C ALA A 400 -2.97 17.89 7.50
N PRO A 401 -3.48 16.82 8.15
CA PRO A 401 -2.67 15.66 8.50
C PRO A 401 -2.03 14.98 7.27
N PHE A 402 -0.73 14.68 7.35
CA PHE A 402 -0.01 13.99 6.27
C PHE A 402 -0.39 12.51 6.19
N ARG A 403 -0.45 12.00 4.96
CA ARG A 403 -0.67 10.58 4.67
C ARG A 403 0.66 9.87 4.42
N ASN A 404 0.80 8.67 4.98
CA ASN A 404 1.98 7.83 4.76
C ASN A 404 1.97 7.25 3.34
N MET A 405 3.10 7.34 2.64
CA MET A 405 3.29 6.79 1.29
C MET A 405 4.40 5.73 1.30
N LEU A 406 4.12 4.55 0.75
CA LEU A 406 5.10 3.48 0.61
C LEU A 406 5.44 3.26 -0.86
N PHE A 407 6.71 3.46 -1.21
CA PHE A 407 7.24 3.12 -2.54
C PHE A 407 7.82 1.70 -2.50
N TYR A 408 7.24 0.76 -3.25
CA TYR A 408 7.70 -0.64 -3.31
C TYR A 408 8.13 -1.03 -4.72
N GLY A 409 9.03 -2.02 -4.82
CA GLY A 409 9.54 -2.55 -6.08
C GLY A 409 10.99 -3.06 -6.00
N PRO A 410 11.50 -3.71 -7.07
CA PRO A 410 12.86 -4.27 -7.12
C PRO A 410 13.96 -3.23 -6.80
N PRO A 411 15.12 -3.61 -6.26
CA PRO A 411 16.23 -2.67 -6.01
C PRO A 411 16.68 -2.01 -7.32
N GLY A 412 17.11 -0.74 -7.26
CA GLY A 412 17.56 0.01 -8.45
C GLY A 412 16.47 0.73 -9.26
N THR A 413 15.18 0.57 -8.93
CA THR A 413 14.06 1.21 -9.68
C THR A 413 13.78 2.69 -9.35
N GLY A 414 14.72 3.40 -8.71
CA GLY A 414 14.58 4.84 -8.47
C GLY A 414 13.52 5.25 -7.43
N LYS A 415 13.00 4.34 -6.60
CA LYS A 415 11.98 4.64 -5.56
C LYS A 415 12.39 5.75 -4.60
N THR A 416 13.63 5.70 -4.12
CA THR A 416 14.21 6.73 -3.25
C THR A 416 14.42 8.05 -3.97
N MET A 417 14.74 8.03 -5.27
CA MET A 417 14.89 9.21 -6.11
C MET A 417 13.54 9.93 -6.29
N VAL A 418 12.47 9.18 -6.56
CA VAL A 418 11.10 9.72 -6.64
C VAL A 418 10.65 10.33 -5.31
N ALA A 419 10.92 9.64 -4.18
CA ALA A 419 10.58 10.16 -2.86
C ALA A 419 11.33 11.47 -2.54
N ARG A 420 12.60 11.57 -2.94
CA ARG A 420 13.43 12.76 -2.76
C ARG A 420 12.90 13.96 -3.57
N GLU A 421 12.54 13.75 -4.84
CA GLU A 421 11.97 14.82 -5.67
C GLU A 421 10.59 15.27 -5.18
N MET A 422 9.75 14.33 -4.72
CA MET A 422 8.46 14.68 -4.11
C MET A 422 8.64 15.53 -2.84
N ALA A 423 9.62 15.18 -1.99
CA ALA A 423 9.92 15.97 -0.80
C ALA A 423 10.37 17.39 -1.17
N ARG A 424 11.25 17.55 -2.16
CA ARG A 424 11.72 18.87 -2.65
C ARG A 424 10.56 19.76 -3.12
N LYS A 425 9.59 19.19 -3.83
CA LYS A 425 8.42 19.92 -4.30
C LYS A 425 7.46 20.33 -3.17
N SER A 426 7.50 19.64 -2.04
CA SER A 426 6.64 19.93 -0.88
C SER A 426 7.27 20.90 0.15
N VAL A 427 8.51 21.36 -0.05
CA VAL A 427 9.22 22.27 0.87
C VAL A 427 8.82 23.72 0.67
#